data_AF-A0A3N5GD66-F1
#
_entry.id   AF-A0A3N5GD66-F1
#
_cell.length_a   1.000
_cell.length_b   1.000
_cell.length_c   1.000
_cell.angle_alpha   90.00
_cell.angle_beta   90.00
_cell.angle_gamma   90.00
#
_symmetry.space_group_name_H-M   'P 1'
#
loop_
_entity.id
_entity.type
_entity.pdbx_description
1 polymer ?
#
loop_
_entity_poly.entity_id
_entity_poly.type
_entity_poly.pdbx_seq_one_letter_code
_entity_poly.pdbx_strand_id
1 'polypeptide(L)'
;MPELRLSLRLLWKAPGYTTAVVLTLALVIGANSAIFSAVHAVLLNPLAIRQPARIVVCWEADPSRNLPVVELSYRNFQDWAAQSRSFLRTAAVASSTWPVVLEARVAPIKLSSAGVSGSFFDTLGVAPALGRALGPEDDRPNAPRVVVLSHGVWVRRFGGDGSVIGRTIQLDRPVT
;
A
#
# COMPACT_ATOMS: atom_id res chain seq x y z
N MET A 1 -14.88 -39.69 -32.91
CA MET A 1 -15.45 -38.36 -32.64
C MET A 1 -16.32 -37.83 -33.80
N PRO A 2 -17.46 -38.46 -34.14
CA PRO A 2 -18.36 -37.96 -35.19
C PRO A 2 -19.17 -36.73 -34.73
N GLU A 3 -19.59 -36.74 -33.46
CA GLU A 3 -20.43 -35.71 -32.82
C GLU A 3 -19.80 -34.30 -32.89
N LEU A 4 -18.51 -34.18 -32.54
CA LEU A 4 -17.77 -32.91 -32.58
C LEU A 4 -17.72 -32.29 -33.99
N ARG A 5 -17.49 -33.11 -35.02
CA ARG A 5 -17.49 -32.65 -36.42
C ARG A 5 -18.88 -32.22 -36.88
N LEU A 6 -19.92 -32.90 -36.41
CA LEU A 6 -21.30 -32.56 -36.73
C LEU A 6 -21.69 -31.21 -36.09
N SER A 7 -21.38 -30.99 -34.81
CA SER A 7 -21.63 -29.73 -34.10
C SER A 7 -20.90 -28.53 -34.73
N LEU A 8 -19.62 -28.70 -35.12
CA LEU A 8 -18.86 -27.66 -35.84
C LEU A 8 -19.49 -27.32 -37.19
N ARG A 9 -19.97 -28.32 -37.96
CA ARG A 9 -20.70 -28.09 -39.21
C ARG A 9 -22.01 -27.34 -39.01
N LEU A 10 -22.72 -27.61 -37.91
CA LEU A 10 -23.97 -26.92 -37.58
C LEU A 10 -23.73 -25.44 -37.21
N LEU A 11 -22.68 -25.15 -36.45
CA LEU A 11 -22.27 -23.78 -36.11
C LEU A 11 -21.91 -22.97 -37.37
N TRP A 12 -21.21 -23.58 -38.33
CA TRP A 12 -20.84 -22.94 -39.59
C TRP A 12 -22.03 -22.70 -40.54
N LYS A 13 -23.12 -23.48 -40.40
CA LYS A 13 -24.35 -23.30 -41.20
C LYS A 13 -25.24 -22.16 -40.69
N ALA A 14 -25.07 -21.70 -39.46
CA ALA A 14 -25.84 -20.62 -38.87
C ALA A 14 -24.91 -19.53 -38.27
N PRO A 15 -24.14 -18.81 -39.11
CA PRO A 15 -23.08 -17.91 -38.65
C PRO A 15 -23.60 -16.73 -37.83
N GLY A 16 -24.76 -16.16 -38.17
CA GLY A 16 -25.35 -15.03 -37.43
C GLY A 16 -25.73 -15.39 -35.99
N TYR A 17 -26.46 -16.49 -35.82
CA TYR A 17 -26.86 -17.00 -34.49
C TYR A 17 -25.63 -17.40 -33.67
N THR A 18 -24.69 -18.14 -34.26
CA THR A 18 -23.45 -18.55 -33.60
C THR A 18 -22.64 -17.33 -33.13
N THR A 19 -22.52 -16.30 -33.98
CA THR A 19 -21.78 -15.07 -33.62
C THR A 19 -22.45 -14.35 -32.46
N ALA A 20 -23.78 -14.21 -32.47
CA ALA A 20 -24.50 -13.58 -31.37
C ALA A 20 -24.29 -14.34 -30.05
N VAL A 21 -24.42 -15.66 -30.06
CA VAL A 21 -24.19 -16.51 -28.87
C VAL A 21 -22.76 -16.39 -28.36
N VAL A 22 -21.76 -16.47 -29.25
CA VAL A 22 -20.34 -16.34 -28.88
C VAL A 22 -20.06 -14.97 -28.27
N LEU A 23 -20.57 -13.88 -28.86
CA LEU A 23 -20.40 -12.53 -28.34
C LEU A 23 -21.05 -12.36 -26.97
N THR A 24 -22.27 -12.88 -26.78
CA THR A 24 -22.94 -12.84 -25.47
C THR A 24 -22.15 -13.64 -24.43
N LEU A 25 -21.67 -14.83 -24.77
CA LEU A 25 -20.87 -15.65 -23.86
C LEU A 25 -19.55 -14.96 -23.51
N ALA A 26 -18.85 -14.42 -24.52
CA ALA A 26 -17.60 -13.70 -24.33
C ALA A 26 -17.78 -12.46 -23.46
N LEU A 27 -18.88 -11.72 -23.64
CA LEU A 27 -19.20 -10.54 -22.82
C LEU A 27 -19.45 -10.93 -21.36
N VAL A 28 -20.23 -11.98 -21.10
CA VAL A 28 -20.53 -12.43 -19.74
C VAL A 28 -19.29 -12.97 -19.05
N ILE A 29 -18.48 -13.79 -19.74
CA ILE A 29 -17.24 -14.33 -19.20
C ILE A 29 -16.24 -13.20 -18.93
N GLY A 30 -16.11 -12.25 -19.86
CA GLY A 30 -15.21 -11.10 -19.74
C GLY A 30 -15.60 -10.19 -18.58
N ALA A 31 -16.89 -9.87 -18.45
CA ALA A 31 -17.40 -9.04 -17.36
C ALA A 31 -17.16 -9.69 -15.98
N ASN A 32 -17.49 -10.97 -15.82
CA ASN A 32 -17.27 -11.69 -14.58
C ASN A 32 -15.77 -11.81 -14.24
N SER A 33 -14.93 -12.08 -15.24
CA SER A 33 -13.47 -12.15 -15.05
C SER A 33 -12.87 -10.79 -14.68
N ALA A 34 -13.36 -9.69 -15.27
CA ALA A 34 -12.91 -8.34 -14.94
C ALA A 34 -13.28 -7.94 -13.51
N ILE A 35 -14.52 -8.25 -13.08
CA ILE A 35 -14.96 -8.02 -11.69
C ILE A 35 -14.10 -8.84 -10.74
N PHE A 36 -13.95 -10.14 -10.99
CA PHE A 36 -13.13 -11.00 -10.13
C PHE A 36 -11.67 -10.56 -10.09
N SER A 37 -11.10 -10.13 -11.22
CA SER A 37 -9.74 -9.60 -11.28
C SER A 37 -9.58 -8.31 -10.48
N ALA A 38 -10.57 -7.40 -10.53
CA ALA A 38 -10.55 -6.17 -9.74
C ALA A 38 -10.67 -6.46 -8.24
N VAL A 39 -11.61 -7.34 -7.86
CA VAL A 39 -11.77 -7.81 -6.48
C VAL A 39 -10.51 -8.49 -6.01
N HIS A 40 -9.92 -9.37 -6.82
CA HIS A 40 -8.69 -10.04 -6.45
C HIS A 40 -7.53 -9.06 -6.28
N ALA A 41 -7.35 -8.11 -7.20
CA ALA A 41 -6.28 -7.12 -7.12
C ALA A 41 -6.41 -6.19 -5.91
N VAL A 42 -7.63 -5.85 -5.50
CA VAL A 42 -7.89 -4.87 -4.42
C VAL A 42 -8.07 -5.53 -3.06
N LEU A 43 -8.84 -6.61 -2.98
CA LEU A 43 -9.22 -7.27 -1.71
C LEU A 43 -8.39 -8.51 -1.40
N LEU A 44 -7.96 -9.27 -2.41
CA LEU A 44 -7.39 -10.61 -2.19
C LEU A 44 -5.90 -10.73 -2.49
N ASN A 45 -5.30 -9.75 -3.15
CA ASN A 45 -3.87 -9.72 -3.38
C ASN A 45 -3.22 -9.25 -2.07
N PRO A 46 -2.63 -10.16 -1.28
CA PRO A 46 -2.03 -9.76 -0.02
C PRO A 46 -0.96 -8.73 -0.34
N LEU A 47 -0.99 -7.59 0.37
CA LEU A 47 0.14 -6.67 0.42
C LEU A 47 1.40 -7.51 0.61
N ALA A 48 2.47 -7.20 -0.13
CA ALA A 48 3.73 -7.94 -0.10
C ALA A 48 4.48 -7.70 1.23
N ILE A 49 3.84 -8.09 2.33
CA ILE A 49 4.31 -8.01 3.71
C ILE A 49 4.54 -9.43 4.20
N ARG A 50 5.49 -9.57 5.10
CA ARG A 50 5.87 -10.87 5.65
C ARG A 50 4.76 -11.37 6.57
N GLN A 51 4.20 -12.54 6.25
CA GLN A 51 3.19 -13.22 7.07
C GLN A 51 1.96 -12.34 7.40
N PRO A 52 1.16 -11.90 6.41
CA PRO A 52 0.02 -11.00 6.64
C PRO A 52 -1.00 -11.53 7.65
N ALA A 53 -1.18 -12.85 7.74
CA ALA A 53 -2.06 -13.50 8.71
C ALA A 53 -1.62 -13.35 10.19
N ARG A 54 -0.41 -12.83 10.45
CA ARG A 54 0.15 -12.62 11.80
C ARG A 54 0.24 -11.14 12.18
N ILE A 55 -0.26 -10.25 11.34
CA ILE A 55 -0.28 -8.81 11.58
C ILE A 55 -1.67 -8.43 12.06
N VAL A 56 -1.72 -7.71 13.17
CA VAL A 56 -2.95 -7.14 13.73
C VAL A 56 -2.76 -5.65 13.91
N VAL A 57 -3.83 -4.88 13.68
CA VAL A 57 -3.85 -3.44 13.95
C VAL A 57 -4.58 -3.24 15.26
N CYS A 58 -3.90 -2.61 16.22
CA CYS A 58 -4.47 -2.27 17.51
C CYS A 58 -4.78 -0.77 17.55
N TRP A 59 -5.92 -0.44 18.15
CA TRP A 59 -6.38 0.93 18.37
C TRP A 59 -6.52 1.16 19.87
N GLU A 60 -6.33 2.39 20.32
CA GLU A 60 -6.72 2.80 21.66
C GLU A 60 -8.24 3.05 21.68
N ALA A 61 -8.88 2.81 22.82
CA ALA A 61 -10.27 3.17 23.05
C ALA A 61 -10.33 4.21 24.16
N ASP A 62 -11.26 5.15 24.07
CA ASP A 62 -11.53 6.15 25.10
C ASP A 62 -12.95 5.92 25.65
N PRO A 63 -13.10 5.10 26.70
CA PRO A 63 -14.41 4.83 27.32
C PRO A 63 -15.06 6.08 27.91
N SER A 64 -14.26 7.07 28.34
CA SER A 64 -14.76 8.30 28.95
C SER A 64 -15.50 9.19 27.95
N ARG A 65 -15.07 9.16 26.68
CA ARG A 65 -15.73 9.85 25.56
C ARG A 65 -16.64 8.94 24.73
N ASN A 66 -16.81 7.69 25.13
CA ASN A 66 -17.54 6.66 24.38
C ASN A 66 -17.01 6.49 22.93
N LEU A 67 -15.68 6.57 22.75
CA LEU A 67 -15.03 6.41 21.46
C LEU A 67 -14.30 5.06 21.41
N PRO A 68 -14.76 4.10 20.57
CA PRO A 68 -14.17 2.76 20.52
C PRO A 68 -12.81 2.74 19.80
N VAL A 69 -12.49 3.78 19.04
CA VAL A 69 -11.24 3.93 18.28
C VAL A 69 -10.77 5.36 18.41
N VAL A 70 -9.58 5.53 18.99
CA VAL A 70 -8.86 6.79 19.07
C VAL A 70 -7.41 6.59 18.65
N GLU A 71 -6.78 7.67 18.20
CA GLU A 71 -5.39 7.66 17.78
C GLU A 71 -4.48 7.49 18.99
N LEU A 72 -3.64 6.45 18.96
CA LEU A 72 -2.70 6.12 20.01
C LEU A 72 -1.57 7.16 20.03
N SER A 73 -1.36 7.82 21.17
CA SER A 73 -0.20 8.71 21.31
C SER A 73 1.09 7.92 21.17
N TYR A 74 2.13 8.51 20.58
CA TYR A 74 3.41 7.81 20.40
C TYR A 74 4.03 7.35 21.74
N ARG A 75 3.78 8.08 22.83
CA ARG A 75 4.21 7.66 24.17
C ARG A 75 3.45 6.44 24.68
N ASN A 76 2.12 6.41 24.51
CA ASN A 76 1.33 5.22 24.86
C ASN A 76 1.76 4.00 24.02
N PHE A 77 2.10 4.20 22.74
CA PHE A 77 2.68 3.14 21.91
C PHE A 77 3.98 2.60 22.51
N GLN A 78 4.90 3.47 22.97
CA GLN A 78 6.14 3.03 23.61
C GLN A 78 5.87 2.21 24.87
N ASP A 79 4.93 2.64 25.70
CA ASP A 79 4.53 1.91 26.91
C ASP A 79 3.94 0.54 26.56
N TRP A 80 3.06 0.47 25.57
CA TRP A 80 2.48 -0.78 25.07
C TRP A 80 3.55 -1.72 24.50
N ALA A 81 4.49 -1.19 23.72
CA ALA A 81 5.58 -1.95 23.15
C ALA A 81 6.51 -2.53 24.24
N ALA A 82 6.79 -1.76 25.30
CA ALA A 82 7.64 -2.21 26.41
C ALA A 82 6.97 -3.30 27.27
N GLN A 83 5.65 -3.20 27.47
CA GLN A 83 4.86 -4.08 28.33
C GLN A 83 4.35 -5.33 27.59
N SER A 84 4.25 -5.28 26.26
CA SER A 84 3.77 -6.43 25.50
C SER A 84 4.77 -7.60 25.52
N ARG A 85 4.23 -8.81 25.68
CA ARG A 85 4.95 -10.09 25.56
C ARG A 85 4.35 -10.99 24.49
N SER A 86 3.17 -10.63 23.96
CA SER A 86 2.42 -11.43 23.00
C SER A 86 2.85 -11.17 21.55
N PHE A 87 3.46 -10.01 21.28
CA PHE A 87 3.88 -9.63 19.93
C PHE A 87 5.40 -9.78 19.77
N LEU A 88 5.81 -10.38 18.66
CA LEU A 88 7.22 -10.52 18.30
C LEU A 88 7.86 -9.15 17.97
N ARG A 89 7.10 -8.30 17.29
CA ARG A 89 7.48 -6.93 16.91
C ARG A 89 6.25 -6.04 16.97
N THR A 90 6.46 -4.78 17.27
CA THR A 90 5.41 -3.74 17.30
C THR A 90 5.89 -2.52 16.50
N ALA A 91 4.95 -1.87 15.83
CA ALA A 91 5.20 -0.64 15.09
C ALA A 91 4.00 0.29 15.23
N ALA A 92 4.27 1.59 15.10
CA ALA A 92 3.26 2.62 15.02
C ALA A 92 3.15 3.11 13.58
N VAL A 93 1.92 3.44 13.19
CA VAL A 93 1.60 4.12 11.93
C VAL A 93 0.53 5.16 12.23
N ALA A 94 0.67 6.33 11.64
CA ALA A 94 -0.35 7.37 11.73
C ALA A 94 -1.69 6.86 11.19
N SER A 95 -2.78 7.22 11.85
CA SER A 95 -4.13 6.81 11.45
C SER A 95 -4.55 7.38 10.09
N SER A 96 -3.93 8.50 9.71
CA SER A 96 -4.21 9.23 8.48
C SER A 96 -2.92 9.67 7.81
N THR A 97 -3.01 9.90 6.51
CA THR A 97 -1.94 10.54 5.75
C THR A 97 -2.12 12.04 5.73
N TRP A 98 -1.01 12.79 5.76
CA TRP A 98 -1.02 14.25 5.68
C TRP A 98 -0.50 14.73 4.33
N PRO A 99 -1.14 15.77 3.74
CA PRO A 99 -0.61 16.41 2.56
C PRO A 99 0.70 17.13 2.90
N VAL A 100 1.71 16.93 2.05
CA VAL A 100 3.01 17.60 2.14
C VAL A 100 3.38 18.11 0.76
N VAL A 101 3.98 19.29 0.69
CA VAL A 101 4.46 19.87 -0.56
C VAL A 101 5.95 19.60 -0.69
N LEU A 102 6.32 18.81 -1.70
CA LEU A 102 7.71 18.69 -2.13
C LEU A 102 8.06 19.89 -3.01
N GLU A 103 9.06 20.67 -2.61
CA GLU A 103 9.63 21.67 -3.49
C GLU A 103 10.42 21.00 -4.62
N ALA A 104 10.19 21.45 -5.84
CA ALA A 104 10.91 21.00 -7.02
C ALA A 104 11.23 22.20 -7.92
N ARG A 105 12.25 22.03 -8.78
CA ARG A 105 12.76 23.12 -9.64
C ARG A 105 11.71 23.71 -10.59
N VAL A 106 10.73 22.91 -11.01
CA VAL A 106 9.72 23.32 -12.00
C VAL A 106 8.44 23.81 -11.32
N ALA A 107 7.84 22.99 -10.46
CA ALA A 107 6.63 23.35 -9.72
C ALA A 107 6.53 22.53 -8.43
N PRO A 108 6.00 23.11 -7.32
CA PRO A 108 5.73 22.37 -6.10
C PRO A 108 4.72 21.25 -6.34
N ILE A 109 4.91 20.12 -5.65
CA ILE A 109 4.08 18.93 -5.84
C ILE A 109 3.47 18.54 -4.50
N LYS A 110 2.14 18.42 -4.48
CA LYS A 110 1.44 17.81 -3.35
C LYS A 110 1.68 16.30 -3.35
N LEU A 111 2.20 15.81 -2.25
CA LEU A 111 2.40 14.40 -1.94
C LEU A 111 1.58 14.06 -0.69
N SER A 112 1.33 12.77 -0.51
CA SER A 112 0.75 12.23 0.70
C SER A 112 1.86 11.60 1.53
N SER A 113 1.92 11.91 2.82
CA SER A 113 2.88 11.38 3.78
C SER A 113 2.19 10.68 4.94
N ALA A 114 2.82 9.67 5.52
CA ALA A 114 2.39 9.06 6.76
C ALA A 114 3.57 8.95 7.71
N GLY A 115 3.33 9.24 8.98
CA GLY A 115 4.29 8.99 10.05
C GLY A 115 4.28 7.51 10.41
N VAL A 116 5.46 6.92 10.54
CA VAL A 116 5.64 5.54 10.99
C VAL A 116 6.78 5.47 11.98
N SER A 117 6.77 4.50 12.89
CA SER A 117 7.90 4.25 13.78
C SER A 117 9.09 3.66 13.02
N GLY A 118 10.29 3.79 13.59
CA GLY A 118 11.51 3.17 13.09
C GLY A 118 11.42 1.64 12.97
N SER A 119 10.56 0.97 13.73
CA SER A 119 10.32 -0.46 13.64
C SER A 119 9.35 -0.89 12.53
N PHE A 120 8.73 0.04 11.80
CA PHE A 120 7.62 -0.25 10.88
C PHE A 120 7.99 -1.19 9.74
N PHE A 121 9.03 -0.87 8.97
CA PHE A 121 9.42 -1.68 7.81
C PHE A 121 9.91 -3.07 8.22
N ASP A 122 10.64 -3.16 9.33
CA ASP A 122 11.12 -4.42 9.88
C ASP A 122 9.97 -5.28 10.43
N THR A 123 8.97 -4.67 11.07
CA THR A 123 7.74 -5.36 11.52
C THR A 123 6.95 -5.94 10.35
N LEU A 124 6.85 -5.19 9.23
CA LEU A 124 6.22 -5.68 8.00
C LEU A 124 7.14 -6.63 7.19
N GLY A 125 8.41 -6.72 7.56
CA GLY A 125 9.42 -7.51 6.85
C GLY A 125 9.69 -7.03 5.41
N VAL A 126 9.49 -5.74 5.15
CA VAL A 126 9.67 -5.09 3.84
C VAL A 126 11.07 -4.48 3.76
N ALA A 127 11.82 -4.87 2.73
CA ALA A 127 13.13 -4.29 2.46
C ALA A 127 13.02 -3.07 1.54
N PRO A 128 13.84 -2.02 1.74
CA PRO A 128 13.92 -0.91 0.79
C PRO A 128 14.52 -1.40 -0.52
N ALA A 129 14.02 -0.89 -1.65
CA ALA A 129 14.62 -1.18 -2.97
C ALA A 129 16.01 -0.52 -3.13
N LEU A 130 16.23 0.60 -2.43
CA LEU A 130 17.47 1.37 -2.46
C LEU A 130 17.69 2.06 -1.11
N GLY A 131 18.94 2.10 -0.65
CA GLY A 131 19.31 2.77 0.61
C GLY A 131 18.96 1.95 1.85
N ARG A 132 18.46 2.63 2.89
CA ARG A 132 18.03 2.00 4.15
C ARG A 132 16.58 2.33 4.47
N ALA A 133 15.92 1.44 5.20
CA ALA A 133 14.63 1.75 5.82
C ALA A 133 14.83 2.62 7.07
N LEU A 134 13.73 3.15 7.58
CA LEU A 134 13.70 3.74 8.92
C LEU A 134 14.05 2.66 9.96
N GLY A 135 14.77 3.06 10.99
CA GLY A 135 15.18 2.22 12.10
C GLY A 135 14.91 2.88 13.46
N PRO A 136 14.99 2.14 14.58
CA PRO A 136 14.74 2.67 15.93
C PRO A 136 15.62 3.87 16.32
N GLU A 137 16.77 4.03 15.68
CA GLU A 137 17.66 5.19 15.84
C GLU A 137 17.06 6.49 15.28
N ASP A 138 16.15 6.40 14.31
CA ASP A 138 15.47 7.56 13.70
C ASP A 138 14.32 8.09 14.57
N ASP A 139 13.85 7.28 15.53
CA ASP A 139 12.80 7.64 16.48
C ASP A 139 13.33 8.44 17.68
N ARG A 140 14.66 8.61 17.80
CA ARG A 140 15.27 9.27 18.95
C ARG A 140 14.99 10.78 18.94
N PRO A 141 14.91 11.42 20.12
CA PRO A 141 14.88 12.87 20.21
C PRO A 141 16.10 13.46 19.46
N ASN A 142 15.84 14.47 18.62
CA ASN A 142 16.85 15.13 17.78
C ASN A 142 17.51 14.23 16.72
N ALA A 143 16.94 13.08 16.39
CA ALA A 143 17.40 12.30 15.24
C ALA A 143 17.27 13.12 13.93
N PRO A 144 18.16 12.88 12.95
CA PRO A 144 18.03 13.50 11.64
C PRO A 144 16.66 13.21 11.01
N ARG A 145 16.06 14.22 10.38
CA ARG A 145 14.80 14.04 9.63
C ARG A 145 15.08 13.24 8.37
N VAL A 146 14.64 11.99 8.36
CA VAL A 146 14.77 11.07 7.23
C VAL A 146 13.40 10.65 6.73
N VAL A 147 13.30 10.38 5.44
CA VAL A 147 12.05 9.94 4.80
C VAL A 147 12.33 8.79 3.83
N VAL A 148 11.38 7.88 3.72
CA VAL A 148 11.38 6.83 2.71
C VAL A 148 10.44 7.24 1.60
N LEU A 149 10.95 7.31 0.37
CA LEU A 149 10.16 7.64 -0.81
C LEU A 149 9.48 6.40 -1.37
N SER A 150 8.22 6.54 -1.77
CA SER A 150 7.57 5.50 -2.57
C SER A 150 8.26 5.38 -3.94
N HIS A 151 8.27 4.17 -4.48
CA HIS A 151 8.85 3.90 -5.80
C HIS A 151 8.28 4.83 -6.89
N GLY A 152 6.97 5.12 -6.84
CA GLY A 152 6.32 6.02 -7.79
C GLY A 152 6.84 7.46 -7.73
N VAL A 153 7.10 7.99 -6.51
CA VAL A 153 7.70 9.32 -6.35
C VAL A 153 9.14 9.33 -6.84
N TRP A 154 9.92 8.31 -6.48
CA TRP A 154 11.31 8.17 -6.92
C TRP A 154 11.44 8.16 -8.45
N VAL A 155 10.67 7.32 -9.15
CA VAL A 155 10.72 7.24 -10.61
C VAL A 155 10.23 8.52 -11.27
N ARG A 156 9.06 9.05 -10.86
CA ARG A 156 8.44 10.20 -11.53
C ARG A 156 9.15 11.53 -11.26
N ARG A 157 9.79 11.67 -10.10
CA ARG A 157 10.38 12.96 -9.65
C ARG A 157 11.89 12.98 -9.68
N PHE A 158 12.52 11.82 -9.49
CA PHE A 158 13.97 11.69 -9.49
C PHE A 158 14.48 10.83 -10.65
N GLY A 159 13.61 10.45 -11.60
CA GLY A 159 13.99 9.67 -12.79
C GLY A 159 14.48 8.26 -12.48
N GLY A 160 14.23 7.75 -11.27
CA GLY A 160 14.85 6.50 -10.82
C GLY A 160 16.35 6.63 -10.53
N ASP A 161 16.85 7.85 -10.32
CA ASP A 161 18.25 8.09 -10.03
C ASP A 161 18.63 7.59 -8.63
N GLY A 162 19.64 6.72 -8.57
CA GLY A 162 20.16 6.19 -7.31
C GLY A 162 20.90 7.23 -6.45
N SER A 163 21.31 8.36 -7.04
CA SER A 163 21.94 9.48 -6.34
C SER A 163 20.98 10.25 -5.42
N VAL A 164 19.71 9.86 -5.37
CA VAL A 164 18.72 10.42 -4.43
C VAL A 164 19.07 10.11 -2.97
N ILE A 165 19.82 9.05 -2.69
CA ILE A 165 20.23 8.70 -1.33
C ILE A 165 21.20 9.76 -0.79
N GLY A 166 20.89 10.29 0.39
CA GLY A 166 21.68 11.35 1.03
C GLY A 166 21.38 12.76 0.54
N ARG A 167 20.50 12.95 -0.46
CA ARG A 167 20.03 14.28 -0.84
C ARG A 167 19.02 14.81 0.17
N THR A 168 19.19 16.09 0.52
CA THR A 168 18.17 16.85 1.25
C THR A 168 17.05 17.24 0.29
N ILE A 169 15.81 16.95 0.68
CA ILE A 169 14.62 17.43 -0.01
C ILE A 169 13.84 18.37 0.91
N GLN A 170 13.28 19.44 0.35
CA GLN A 170 12.48 20.38 1.10
C GLN A 170 11.02 19.95 1.05
N LEU A 171 10.49 19.60 2.22
CA LEU A 171 9.10 19.19 2.43
C LEU A 171 8.42 20.23 3.31
N ASP A 172 7.38 20.86 2.76
CA ASP A 172 6.67 22.01 3.31
C ASP A 172 7.57 23.21 3.63
N ARG A 173 7.10 24.42 3.33
CA ARG A 173 7.74 25.61 3.89
C ARG A 173 7.34 25.71 5.35
N PRO A 174 8.26 26.05 6.27
CA PRO A 174 7.83 26.62 7.53
C PRO A 174 7.00 27.86 7.19
N VAL A 175 5.70 27.82 7.50
CA VAL A 175 4.88 29.03 7.52
C VAL A 175 5.48 29.89 8.63
N THR A 176 5.98 31.06 8.27
CA THR A 176 6.50 32.04 9.23
C THR A 176 5.33 32.81 9.80
#